data_AF-A0A136MH52-F1
#
_entry.id   AF-A0A136MH52-F1
#
_cell.length_a   1.000
_cell.length_b   1.000
_cell.length_c   1.000
_cell.angle_alpha   90.00
_cell.angle_beta   90.00
_cell.angle_gamma   90.00
#
_symmetry.space_group_name_H-M   'P 1'
#
loop_
_entity.id
_entity.type
_entity.pdbx_description
1 polymer ?
#
loop_
_entity_poly.entity_id
_entity_poly.type
_entity_poly.pdbx_seq_one_letter_code
_entity_poly.pdbx_strand_id
1 'polypeptide(L)'
;MQSGKPGWFVSHDVDGFFGLAVDNVVQLVVIVSLCTTVCGMPAEMVFGRILPGAAISVVVGNLFYAWQGRQLMLKTGRKDVTALPYGINTPSVFAYIFLVMAPTYRASGDAELAWKVGLVACMGSGLIEFIGAFFSEWIRKKTPRAALLSTLAGIAVTFISMEFAFQIFEQPLIAFVPLGILLLQYLTGMRYPLGIPGGLLAILIGTLLAWSGSLFGNPVMDSSRILPAVNSLVSISLTCQQAPGMRPGAWGGPI
;
A
#
# COMPACT_ATOMS: atom_id res chain seq x y z
N MET A 1 -22.74 22.86 25.51
CA MET A 1 -22.06 21.71 24.84
C MET A 1 -20.64 21.65 25.35
N GLN A 2 -20.28 20.59 26.08
CA GLN A 2 -19.02 20.53 26.83
C GLN A 2 -17.79 20.48 25.92
N SER A 3 -16.87 21.42 26.19
CA SER A 3 -15.52 21.56 25.66
C SER A 3 -14.65 20.37 26.10
N GLY A 4 -14.83 19.23 25.43
CA GLY A 4 -13.95 18.07 25.56
C GLY A 4 -12.81 18.15 24.56
N LYS A 5 -11.57 17.98 25.03
CA LYS A 5 -10.35 17.95 24.20
C LYS A 5 -10.54 17.00 23.00
N PRO A 6 -10.04 17.35 21.82
CA PRO A 6 -10.10 16.47 20.66
C PRO A 6 -9.41 15.14 20.95
N GLY A 7 -10.15 14.04 20.80
CA GLY A 7 -9.65 12.68 20.97
C GLY A 7 -8.71 12.31 19.82
N TRP A 8 -7.72 11.49 20.12
CA TRP A 8 -6.77 10.97 19.11
C TRP A 8 -7.26 9.73 18.39
N PHE A 9 -8.29 9.08 18.93
CA PHE A 9 -8.68 7.74 18.51
C PHE A 9 -10.18 7.56 18.70
N VAL A 10 -10.84 7.02 17.69
CA VAL A 10 -12.23 6.54 17.73
C VAL A 10 -12.28 5.08 17.34
N SER A 11 -13.28 4.34 17.81
CA SER A 11 -13.38 2.89 17.58
C SER A 11 -13.37 2.50 16.09
N HIS A 12 -13.80 3.41 15.20
CA HIS A 12 -13.80 3.20 13.75
C HIS A 12 -12.41 3.31 13.10
N ASP A 13 -11.42 3.91 13.77
CA ASP A 13 -10.05 4.02 13.26
C ASP A 13 -9.38 2.64 13.14
N VAL A 14 -9.82 1.65 13.93
CA VAL A 14 -9.32 0.26 13.87
C VAL A 14 -9.69 -0.39 12.54
N ASP A 15 -10.93 -0.21 12.08
CA ASP A 15 -11.39 -0.79 10.81
C ASP A 15 -10.66 -0.12 9.63
N GLY A 16 -10.50 1.20 9.69
CA GLY A 16 -9.70 1.96 8.71
C GLY A 16 -8.22 1.54 8.70
N PHE A 17 -7.63 1.26 9.86
CA PHE A 17 -6.26 0.76 9.97
C PHE A 17 -6.10 -0.61 9.29
N PHE A 18 -6.96 -1.58 9.60
CA PHE A 18 -6.87 -2.92 8.99
C PHE A 18 -7.14 -2.88 7.48
N GLY A 19 -8.10 -2.05 7.04
CA GLY A 19 -8.34 -1.83 5.61
C GLY A 19 -7.10 -1.28 4.89
N LEU A 20 -6.50 -0.22 5.44
CA LEU A 20 -5.27 0.37 4.88
C LEU A 20 -4.07 -0.58 4.94
N ALA A 21 -3.93 -1.35 6.02
CA ALA A 21 -2.83 -2.28 6.19
C ALA A 21 -2.90 -3.40 5.13
N VAL A 22 -4.08 -3.99 4.93
CA VAL A 22 -4.28 -5.03 3.90
C VAL A 22 -4.01 -4.48 2.52
N ASP A 23 -4.56 -3.31 2.19
CA ASP A 23 -4.35 -2.65 0.90
C ASP A 23 -2.85 -2.43 0.59
N ASN A 24 -2.10 -1.88 1.54
CA ASN A 24 -0.66 -1.69 1.36
C ASN A 24 0.11 -3.01 1.26
N VAL A 25 -0.26 -4.06 2.01
CA VAL A 25 0.38 -5.38 1.89
C VAL A 25 0.18 -5.96 0.49
N VAL A 26 -1.05 -5.91 -0.05
CA VAL A 26 -1.34 -6.34 -1.42
C VAL A 26 -0.48 -5.56 -2.41
N GLN A 27 -0.41 -4.24 -2.24
CA GLN A 27 0.37 -3.40 -3.15
C GLN A 27 1.89 -3.67 -3.07
N LEU A 28 2.42 -4.01 -1.90
CA LEU A 28 3.82 -4.42 -1.76
C LEU A 28 4.09 -5.76 -2.49
N VAL A 29 3.16 -6.71 -2.42
CA VAL A 29 3.27 -7.98 -3.17
C VAL A 29 3.27 -7.74 -4.67
N VAL A 30 2.39 -6.84 -5.15
CA VAL A 30 2.36 -6.43 -6.57
C VAL A 30 3.68 -5.80 -6.98
N ILE A 31 4.27 -4.92 -6.16
CA ILE A 31 5.59 -4.33 -6.43
C ILE A 31 6.67 -5.42 -6.54
N VAL A 32 6.71 -6.38 -5.62
CA VAL A 32 7.68 -7.48 -5.66
C VAL A 32 7.54 -8.28 -6.95
N SER A 33 6.31 -8.66 -7.29
CA SER A 33 5.99 -9.42 -8.50
C SER A 33 6.46 -8.66 -9.75
N LEU A 34 6.08 -7.39 -9.89
CA LEU A 34 6.42 -6.60 -11.07
C LEU A 34 7.92 -6.28 -11.17
N CYS A 35 8.58 -5.91 -10.06
CA CYS A 35 10.00 -5.62 -10.06
C CYS A 35 10.84 -6.85 -10.45
N THR A 36 10.48 -8.04 -9.96
CA THR A 36 11.21 -9.28 -10.27
C THR A 36 10.90 -9.79 -11.66
N THR A 37 9.63 -9.82 -12.08
CA THR A 37 9.21 -10.41 -13.36
C THR A 37 9.39 -9.48 -14.56
N VAL A 38 9.15 -8.18 -14.40
CA VAL A 38 9.18 -7.20 -15.51
C VAL A 38 10.54 -6.51 -15.61
N CYS A 39 11.15 -6.18 -14.48
CA CYS A 39 12.42 -5.45 -14.43
C CYS A 39 13.63 -6.35 -14.10
N GLY A 40 13.44 -7.66 -13.98
CA GLY A 40 14.51 -8.62 -13.68
C GLY A 40 15.27 -8.32 -12.39
N MET A 41 14.66 -7.61 -11.44
CA MET A 41 15.36 -7.16 -10.25
C MET A 41 15.64 -8.33 -9.32
N PRO A 42 16.89 -8.45 -8.80
CA PRO A 42 17.23 -9.47 -7.84
C PRO A 42 16.44 -9.28 -6.54
N ALA A 43 16.03 -10.38 -5.93
CA ALA A 43 15.19 -10.37 -4.73
C ALA A 43 15.86 -9.59 -3.58
N GLU A 44 17.18 -9.69 -3.45
CA GLU A 44 17.98 -9.00 -2.44
C GLU A 44 17.83 -7.48 -2.53
N MET A 45 17.74 -6.93 -3.74
CA MET A 45 17.51 -5.49 -3.95
C MET A 45 16.09 -5.09 -3.55
N VAL A 46 15.10 -5.91 -3.93
CA VAL A 46 13.69 -5.62 -3.66
C VAL A 46 13.39 -5.69 -2.16
N PHE A 47 13.79 -6.78 -1.49
CA PHE A 47 13.57 -6.98 -0.06
C PHE A 47 14.51 -6.14 0.81
N GLY A 48 15.74 -5.87 0.35
CA GLY A 48 16.73 -5.13 1.14
C GLY A 48 16.63 -3.61 1.02
N ARG A 49 16.10 -3.07 -0.07
CA ARG A 49 16.06 -1.61 -0.32
C ARG A 49 14.67 -1.07 -0.62
N ILE A 50 13.94 -1.71 -1.55
CA ILE A 50 12.67 -1.17 -2.05
C ILE A 50 11.56 -1.30 -1.01
N LEU A 51 11.32 -2.52 -0.50
CA LEU A 51 10.26 -2.78 0.48
C LEU A 51 10.45 -2.03 1.80
N PRO A 52 11.66 -2.00 2.42
CA PRO A 52 11.88 -1.23 3.63
C PRO A 52 11.64 0.27 3.40
N GLY A 53 12.07 0.80 2.26
CA GLY A 53 11.82 2.20 1.88
C GLY A 53 10.33 2.52 1.75
N ALA A 54 9.57 1.64 1.10
CA ALA A 54 8.12 1.77 0.96
C ALA A 54 7.39 1.64 2.31
N ALA A 55 7.81 0.72 3.18
CA ALA A 55 7.23 0.58 4.51
C ALA A 55 7.45 1.84 5.37
N ILE A 56 8.67 2.38 5.37
CA ILE A 56 9.00 3.61 6.09
C ILE A 56 8.18 4.79 5.54
N SER A 57 8.05 4.92 4.21
CA SER A 57 7.28 6.02 3.62
C SER A 57 5.80 5.97 4.01
N VAL A 58 5.20 4.79 4.03
CA VAL A 58 3.80 4.60 4.45
C VAL A 58 3.62 4.99 5.92
N VAL A 59 4.51 4.54 6.81
CA VAL A 59 4.44 4.88 8.25
C VAL A 59 4.59 6.39 8.45
N VAL A 60 5.64 7.00 7.88
CA VAL A 60 5.91 8.43 8.03
C VAL A 60 4.77 9.27 7.44
N GLY A 61 4.26 8.89 6.27
CA GLY A 61 3.15 9.60 5.61
C GLY A 61 1.86 9.57 6.44
N ASN A 62 1.50 8.42 7.01
CA ASN A 62 0.31 8.31 7.86
C ASN A 62 0.46 9.08 9.17
N LEU A 63 1.64 9.07 9.80
CA LEU A 63 1.90 9.89 10.99
C LEU A 63 1.78 11.39 10.68
N PHE A 64 2.31 11.81 9.52
CA PHE A 64 2.21 13.19 9.08
C PHE A 64 0.76 13.61 8.79
N TYR A 65 -0.03 12.76 8.14
CA TYR A 65 -1.44 13.03 7.85
C TYR A 65 -2.30 13.04 9.12
N ALA A 66 -2.05 12.12 10.06
CA ALA A 66 -2.68 12.12 11.38
C ALA A 66 -2.41 13.42 12.15
N TRP A 67 -1.15 13.89 12.11
CA TRP A 67 -0.78 15.17 12.71
C TRP A 67 -1.51 16.35 12.03
N GLN A 68 -1.56 16.40 10.69
CA GLN A 68 -2.28 17.45 9.97
C GLN A 68 -3.78 17.44 10.26
N GLY A 69 -4.41 16.26 10.31
CA GLY A 69 -5.82 16.10 10.68
C GLY A 69 -6.10 16.65 12.08
N ARG A 70 -5.22 16.38 13.04
CA ARG A 70 -5.31 16.94 14.39
C ARG A 70 -5.16 18.45 14.41
N GLN A 71 -4.19 19.00 13.67
CA GLN A 71 -4.00 20.45 13.58
C GLN A 71 -5.24 21.14 12.98
N LEU A 72 -5.87 20.52 11.98
CA LEU A 72 -7.10 21.04 11.38
C LEU A 72 -8.28 21.00 12.37
N MET A 73 -8.42 19.91 13.12
CA MET A 73 -9.41 19.78 14.19
C MET A 73 -9.22 20.85 15.28
N LEU A 74 -7.99 21.11 15.72
CA LEU A 74 -7.67 22.14 16.69
C LEU A 74 -7.98 23.56 16.18
N LYS A 75 -7.67 23.85 14.91
CA LYS A 75 -7.90 25.16 14.29
C LYS A 75 -9.38 25.45 14.04
N THR A 76 -10.16 24.44 13.68
CA THR A 76 -11.57 24.61 13.29
C THR A 76 -12.56 24.30 14.41
N GLY A 77 -12.11 23.67 15.50
CA GLY A 77 -12.96 23.18 16.59
C GLY A 77 -13.90 22.03 16.19
N ARG A 78 -13.76 21.51 14.96
CA ARG A 78 -14.58 20.42 14.42
C ARG A 78 -14.13 19.06 14.96
N LYS A 79 -15.08 18.17 15.23
CA LYS A 79 -14.82 16.80 15.70
C LYS A 79 -15.02 15.74 14.62
N ASP A 80 -15.46 16.14 13.43
CA ASP A 80 -15.73 15.30 12.25
C ASP A 80 -14.59 15.38 11.22
N VAL A 81 -13.36 15.56 11.70
CA VAL A 81 -12.16 15.62 10.84
C VAL A 81 -11.49 14.25 10.84
N THR A 82 -11.40 13.65 9.67
CA THR A 82 -10.69 12.38 9.44
C THR A 82 -9.45 12.63 8.61
N ALA A 83 -8.31 12.10 9.05
CA ALA A 83 -7.10 12.11 8.24
C ALA A 83 -7.30 11.19 7.02
N LEU A 84 -6.89 11.65 5.84
CA LEU A 84 -6.86 10.77 4.68
C LEU A 84 -5.85 9.64 4.96
N PRO A 85 -6.12 8.38 4.61
CA PRO A 85 -5.09 7.35 4.67
C PRO A 85 -4.00 7.64 3.63
N TYR A 86 -2.74 7.48 4.04
CA TYR A 86 -1.60 7.52 3.11
C TYR A 86 -1.23 6.10 2.71
N GLY A 87 -1.10 5.84 1.42
CA GLY A 87 -0.81 4.53 0.88
C GLY A 87 -0.08 4.61 -0.46
N ILE A 88 0.23 3.45 -1.01
CA ILE A 88 0.91 3.36 -2.30
C ILE A 88 -0.10 3.56 -3.43
N ASN A 89 0.20 4.50 -4.34
CA ASN A 89 -0.66 4.77 -5.50
C ASN A 89 -0.44 3.74 -6.62
N THR A 90 -1.34 2.75 -6.70
CA THR A 90 -1.29 1.64 -7.67
C THR A 90 -1.16 2.10 -9.14
N PRO A 91 -2.01 3.02 -9.66
CA PRO A 91 -1.82 3.57 -11.01
C PRO A 91 -0.41 4.11 -11.29
N SER A 92 0.18 4.85 -10.33
CA SER A 92 1.53 5.39 -10.50
C SER A 92 2.59 4.30 -10.48
N VAL A 93 2.46 3.27 -9.64
CA VAL A 93 3.37 2.12 -9.66
C VAL A 93 3.39 1.45 -11.02
N PHE A 94 2.22 1.17 -11.59
CA PHE A 94 2.13 0.58 -12.93
C PHE A 94 2.74 1.49 -14.00
N ALA A 95 2.47 2.79 -13.94
CA ALA A 95 3.05 3.76 -14.87
C ALA A 95 4.59 3.79 -14.77
N TYR A 96 5.16 3.89 -13.57
CA TYR A 96 6.61 3.91 -13.40
C TYR A 96 7.25 2.61 -13.85
N ILE A 97 6.67 1.46 -13.51
CA ILE A 97 7.26 0.17 -13.91
C ILE A 97 7.19 0.00 -15.43
N PHE A 98 6.01 0.13 -16.04
CA PHE A 98 5.85 -0.21 -17.45
C PHE A 98 6.34 0.88 -18.41
N LEU A 99 6.23 2.16 -18.06
CA LEU A 99 6.59 3.26 -18.94
C LEU A 99 8.00 3.79 -18.71
N VAL A 100 8.61 3.51 -17.56
CA VAL A 100 9.95 4.01 -17.22
C VAL A 100 10.93 2.87 -16.95
N MET A 101 10.70 2.06 -15.93
CA MET A 101 11.69 1.09 -15.47
C MET A 101 11.87 -0.07 -16.45
N ALA A 102 10.78 -0.64 -16.98
CA ALA A 102 10.80 -1.73 -17.94
C ALA A 102 11.49 -1.36 -19.28
N PRO A 103 11.22 -0.22 -19.93
CA PRO A 103 11.97 0.18 -21.11
C PRO A 103 13.45 0.47 -20.78
N THR A 104 13.77 1.08 -19.64
CA THR A 104 15.17 1.28 -19.23
C THR A 104 15.89 -0.05 -19.03
N TYR A 105 15.24 -1.02 -18.37
CA TYR A 105 15.82 -2.35 -18.17
C TYR A 105 16.03 -3.09 -19.50
N ARG A 106 15.05 -3.06 -20.40
CA ARG A 106 15.18 -3.68 -21.74
C ARG A 106 16.29 -3.05 -22.58
N ALA A 107 16.56 -1.76 -22.41
CA ALA A 107 17.61 -1.06 -23.15
C ALA A 107 19.01 -1.26 -22.55
N SER A 108 19.13 -1.34 -21.22
CA SER A 108 20.42 -1.37 -20.52
C SER A 108 20.83 -2.74 -20.01
N GLY A 109 19.88 -3.64 -19.73
CA GLY A 109 20.09 -4.88 -18.98
C GLY A 109 20.41 -4.67 -17.51
N ASP A 110 20.39 -3.42 -17.00
CA ASP A 110 20.79 -3.08 -15.65
C ASP A 110 19.57 -2.76 -14.77
N ALA A 111 19.29 -3.66 -13.83
CA ALA A 111 18.21 -3.53 -12.86
C ALA A 111 18.41 -2.33 -11.90
N GLU A 112 19.67 -2.03 -11.52
CA GLU A 112 19.96 -0.90 -10.63
C GLU A 112 19.74 0.43 -11.35
N LEU A 113 20.14 0.52 -12.61
CA LEU A 113 19.86 1.69 -13.44
C LEU A 113 18.36 1.90 -13.61
N ALA A 114 17.60 0.84 -13.91
CA ALA A 114 16.15 0.92 -14.02
C ALA A 114 15.49 1.43 -12.73
N TRP A 115 15.94 0.95 -11.56
CA TRP A 115 15.47 1.44 -10.27
C TRP A 115 15.79 2.93 -10.05
N LYS A 116 17.02 3.37 -10.33
CA LYS A 116 17.43 4.78 -10.19
C LYS A 116 16.62 5.71 -11.09
N VAL A 117 16.40 5.33 -12.35
CA VAL A 117 15.59 6.11 -13.29
C VAL A 117 14.13 6.16 -12.82
N GLY A 118 13.60 5.05 -12.29
CA GLY A 118 12.28 5.02 -11.66
C GLY A 118 12.16 5.98 -10.47
N LEU A 119 13.17 6.04 -9.60
CA LEU A 119 13.22 7.00 -8.49
C LEU A 119 13.23 8.45 -8.95
N VAL A 120 14.00 8.75 -9.99
CA VAL A 120 14.04 10.11 -10.59
C VAL A 120 12.68 10.47 -11.16
N ALA A 121 12.00 9.55 -11.86
CA ALA A 121 10.65 9.78 -12.37
C ALA A 121 9.65 10.01 -11.25
N CYS A 122 9.72 9.22 -10.16
CA CYS A 122 8.87 9.39 -8.99
C CYS A 122 9.09 10.75 -8.30
N MET A 123 10.36 11.15 -8.12
CA MET A 123 10.71 12.47 -7.58
C MET A 123 10.21 13.60 -8.48
N GLY A 124 10.33 13.45 -9.80
CA GLY A 124 9.80 14.39 -10.79
C GLY A 124 8.29 14.55 -10.67
N SER A 125 7.54 13.46 -10.56
CA SER A 125 6.08 13.51 -10.30
C SER A 125 5.76 14.23 -9.01
N GLY A 126 6.48 13.91 -7.92
CA GLY A 126 6.29 14.56 -6.63
C GLY A 126 6.53 16.07 -6.68
N LEU A 127 7.52 16.53 -7.45
CA LEU A 127 7.77 17.95 -7.68
C LEU A 127 6.64 18.61 -8.49
N ILE A 128 6.15 17.94 -9.53
CA ILE A 128 5.01 18.41 -10.32
C ILE A 128 3.76 18.52 -9.45
N GLU A 129 3.48 17.51 -8.63
CA GLU A 129 2.34 17.51 -7.68
C GLU A 129 2.48 18.61 -6.63
N PHE A 130 3.68 18.81 -6.09
CA PHE A 130 3.96 19.87 -5.12
C PHE A 130 3.69 21.26 -5.72
N ILE A 131 4.18 21.52 -6.94
CA ILE A 131 3.92 22.78 -7.65
C ILE A 131 2.43 22.89 -8.00
N GLY A 132 1.81 21.79 -8.45
CA GLY A 132 0.39 21.72 -8.79
C GLY A 132 -0.54 21.98 -7.60
N ALA A 133 -0.12 21.63 -6.38
CA ALA A 133 -0.91 21.83 -5.17
C ALA A 133 -1.27 23.31 -4.94
N PHE A 134 -0.40 24.25 -5.31
CA PHE A 134 -0.65 25.70 -5.17
C PHE A 134 -1.76 26.21 -6.10
N PHE A 135 -1.96 25.56 -7.24
CA PHE A 135 -2.97 25.94 -8.25
C PHE A 135 -4.21 25.03 -8.22
N SER A 136 -4.18 23.97 -7.42
CA SER A 136 -5.22 22.92 -7.36
C SER A 136 -6.63 23.48 -7.11
N GLU A 137 -6.78 24.44 -6.20
CA GLU A 137 -8.04 25.12 -5.89
C GLU A 137 -8.61 25.90 -7.07
N TRP A 138 -7.74 26.58 -7.82
CA TRP A 138 -8.14 27.35 -9.00
C TRP A 138 -8.60 26.42 -10.11
N ILE A 139 -7.84 25.34 -10.36
CA ILE A 139 -8.19 24.32 -11.34
C ILE A 139 -9.54 23.69 -10.97
N ARG A 140 -9.72 23.24 -9.71
CA ARG A 140 -10.96 22.60 -9.25
C ARG A 140 -12.19 23.48 -9.47
N LYS A 141 -12.08 24.80 -9.28
CA LYS A 141 -13.19 25.74 -9.50
C LYS A 141 -13.55 25.92 -10.98
N LYS A 142 -12.60 25.71 -11.89
CA LYS A 142 -12.79 25.83 -13.35
C LYS A 142 -13.19 24.52 -14.01
N THR A 143 -12.82 23.39 -13.44
CA THR A 143 -13.16 22.07 -13.99
C THR A 143 -14.62 21.69 -13.68
N PRO A 144 -15.41 21.26 -14.68
CA PRO A 144 -16.77 20.79 -14.43
C PRO A 144 -16.74 19.54 -13.54
N ARG A 145 -17.70 19.43 -12.62
CA ARG A 145 -17.79 18.30 -11.68
C ARG A 145 -17.81 16.95 -12.40
N ALA A 146 -18.44 16.87 -13.57
CA ALA A 146 -18.48 15.66 -14.39
C ALA A 146 -17.07 15.16 -14.77
N ALA A 147 -16.12 16.05 -15.09
CA ALA A 147 -14.75 15.67 -15.44
C ALA A 147 -13.93 15.23 -14.21
N LEU A 148 -14.17 15.85 -13.05
CA LEU A 148 -13.53 15.42 -11.79
C LEU A 148 -14.05 14.05 -11.35
N LEU A 149 -15.37 13.81 -11.47
CA LEU A 149 -15.99 12.56 -11.06
C LEU A 149 -15.71 11.41 -12.04
N SER A 150 -15.64 11.68 -13.35
CA SER A 150 -15.38 10.65 -14.35
C SER A 150 -14.00 10.03 -14.21
N THR A 151 -12.98 10.84 -13.95
CA THR A 151 -11.60 10.37 -13.76
C THR A 151 -11.46 9.52 -12.50
N LEU A 152 -12.05 9.97 -11.38
CA LEU A 152 -12.09 9.18 -10.14
C LEU A 152 -12.85 7.87 -10.30
N ALA A 153 -14.01 7.89 -10.97
CA ALA A 153 -14.79 6.69 -11.25
C ALA A 153 -14.02 5.72 -12.15
N GLY A 154 -13.35 6.22 -13.17
CA GLY A 154 -12.50 5.43 -14.06
C GLY A 154 -11.43 4.67 -13.27
N ILE A 155 -10.63 5.39 -12.47
CA ILE A 155 -9.57 4.78 -11.65
C ILE A 155 -10.15 3.77 -10.65
N ALA A 156 -11.26 4.11 -9.99
CA ALA A 156 -11.90 3.23 -9.01
C ALA A 156 -12.41 1.92 -9.62
N VAL A 157 -12.98 1.97 -10.83
CA VAL A 157 -13.47 0.77 -11.52
C VAL A 157 -12.32 -0.05 -12.07
N THR A 158 -11.37 0.57 -12.79
CA THR A 158 -10.35 -0.16 -13.55
C THR A 158 -9.18 -0.64 -12.70
N PHE A 159 -8.69 0.17 -11.77
CA PHE A 159 -7.48 -0.17 -11.00
C PHE A 159 -7.79 -0.71 -9.61
N ILE A 160 -8.80 -0.16 -8.93
CA ILE A 160 -9.12 -0.58 -7.57
C ILE A 160 -10.04 -1.80 -7.62
N SER A 161 -11.21 -1.68 -8.25
CA SER A 161 -12.23 -2.73 -8.20
C SER A 161 -11.88 -3.95 -9.05
N MET A 162 -11.37 -3.74 -10.26
CA MET A 162 -11.11 -4.84 -11.20
C MET A 162 -10.02 -5.80 -10.70
N GLU A 163 -8.96 -5.27 -10.11
CA GLU A 163 -7.86 -6.06 -9.55
C GLU A 163 -8.37 -7.00 -8.45
N PHE A 164 -9.10 -6.47 -7.46
CA PHE A 164 -9.69 -7.30 -6.40
C PHE A 164 -10.75 -8.26 -6.95
N ALA A 165 -11.54 -7.84 -7.94
CA ALA A 165 -12.52 -8.72 -8.58
C ALA A 165 -11.84 -9.94 -9.20
N PHE A 166 -10.76 -9.74 -9.97
CA PHE A 166 -10.00 -10.84 -10.56
C PHE A 166 -9.44 -11.79 -9.49
N GLN A 167 -8.84 -11.25 -8.42
CA GLN A 167 -8.31 -12.06 -7.32
C GLN A 167 -9.41 -12.89 -6.63
N ILE A 168 -10.62 -12.33 -6.45
CA ILE A 168 -11.76 -13.06 -5.88
C ILE A 168 -12.20 -14.21 -6.80
N PHE A 169 -12.26 -13.98 -8.10
CA PHE A 169 -12.66 -15.01 -9.08
C PHE A 169 -11.59 -16.07 -9.33
N GLU A 170 -10.31 -15.76 -9.08
CA GLU A 170 -9.23 -16.74 -9.16
C GLU A 170 -9.33 -17.79 -8.04
N GLN A 171 -9.79 -17.40 -6.84
CA GLN A 171 -9.95 -18.28 -5.69
C GLN A 171 -11.33 -18.14 -5.01
N PRO A 172 -12.43 -18.47 -5.71
CA PRO A 172 -13.79 -18.15 -5.27
C PRO A 172 -14.17 -18.86 -3.96
N LEU A 173 -13.68 -20.09 -3.77
CA LEU A 173 -13.94 -20.90 -2.58
C LEU A 173 -13.46 -20.22 -1.29
N ILE A 174 -12.36 -19.47 -1.36
CA ILE A 174 -11.73 -18.82 -0.20
C ILE A 174 -12.20 -17.38 -0.11
N ALA A 175 -12.34 -16.68 -1.24
CA ALA A 175 -12.57 -15.23 -1.27
C ALA A 175 -14.04 -14.81 -1.14
N PHE A 176 -15.01 -15.65 -1.54
CA PHE A 176 -16.43 -15.27 -1.46
C PHE A 176 -16.95 -15.14 -0.02
N VAL A 177 -16.39 -15.91 0.93
CA VAL A 177 -16.83 -15.84 2.33
C VAL A 177 -16.40 -14.51 2.98
N PRO A 178 -15.11 -14.09 2.94
CA PRO A 178 -14.70 -12.75 3.34
C PRO A 178 -15.46 -11.64 2.61
N LEU A 179 -15.68 -11.77 1.30
CA LEU A 179 -16.47 -10.79 0.53
C LEU A 179 -17.90 -10.68 1.08
N GLY A 180 -18.56 -11.81 1.35
CA GLY A 180 -19.90 -11.84 1.93
C GLY A 180 -19.95 -11.16 3.31
N ILE A 181 -18.96 -11.40 4.17
CA ILE A 181 -18.82 -10.72 5.47
C ILE A 181 -18.71 -9.20 5.27
N LEU A 182 -17.83 -8.74 4.37
CA LEU A 182 -17.66 -7.31 4.09
C LEU A 182 -18.93 -6.68 3.50
N LEU A 183 -19.60 -7.35 2.57
CA LEU A 183 -20.85 -6.87 1.98
C LEU A 183 -21.99 -6.81 3.00
N LEU A 184 -22.10 -7.81 3.88
CA LEU A 184 -23.09 -7.79 4.96
C LEU A 184 -22.83 -6.64 5.91
N GLN A 185 -21.59 -6.46 6.37
CA GLN A 185 -21.19 -5.33 7.21
C GLN A 185 -21.54 -3.99 6.55
N TYR A 186 -21.22 -3.83 5.26
CA TYR A 186 -21.41 -2.59 4.52
C TYR A 186 -22.89 -2.28 4.26
N LEU A 187 -23.67 -3.26 3.78
CA LEU A 187 -25.06 -3.07 3.40
C LEU A 187 -26.00 -2.94 4.60
N THR A 188 -25.70 -3.65 5.69
CA THR A 188 -26.59 -3.67 6.88
C THR A 188 -26.17 -2.68 7.95
N GLY A 189 -24.92 -2.20 7.92
CA GLY A 189 -24.36 -1.40 9.01
C GLY A 189 -24.32 -2.13 10.36
N MET A 190 -24.56 -3.45 10.38
CA MET A 190 -24.58 -4.24 11.62
C MET A 190 -23.20 -4.24 12.25
N ARG A 191 -23.17 -4.31 13.58
CA ARG A 191 -21.92 -4.57 14.31
C ARG A 191 -21.88 -6.06 14.61
N TYR A 192 -20.79 -6.73 14.24
CA TYR A 192 -20.59 -8.12 14.62
C TYR A 192 -20.57 -8.27 16.16
N PRO A 193 -20.98 -9.44 16.69
CA PRO A 193 -20.91 -9.69 18.12
C PRO A 193 -19.48 -9.44 18.62
N LEU A 194 -19.36 -8.81 19.80
CA LEU A 194 -18.11 -8.28 20.40
C LEU A 194 -17.57 -6.97 19.80
N GLY A 195 -18.26 -6.34 18.84
CA GLY A 195 -17.80 -5.07 18.26
C GLY A 195 -16.54 -5.21 17.41
N ILE A 196 -16.26 -6.43 16.92
CA ILE A 196 -15.13 -6.72 16.04
C ILE A 196 -15.36 -6.00 14.71
N PRO A 197 -14.36 -5.25 14.20
CA PRO A 197 -14.46 -4.59 12.91
C PRO A 197 -14.62 -5.64 11.78
N GLY A 198 -15.51 -5.36 10.82
CA GLY A 198 -15.82 -6.29 9.75
C GLY A 198 -14.61 -6.64 8.90
N GLY A 199 -13.67 -5.70 8.71
CA GLY A 199 -12.39 -5.95 8.05
C GLY A 199 -11.56 -7.02 8.77
N LEU A 200 -11.42 -6.92 10.09
CA LEU A 200 -10.67 -7.91 10.88
C LEU A 200 -11.31 -9.30 10.81
N LEU A 201 -12.64 -9.37 10.90
CA LEU A 201 -13.35 -10.63 10.79
C LEU A 201 -13.16 -11.26 9.40
N ALA A 202 -13.25 -10.47 8.34
CA ALA A 202 -13.02 -10.93 6.97
C ALA A 202 -11.59 -11.48 6.79
N ILE A 203 -10.57 -10.81 7.35
CA ILE A 203 -9.18 -11.28 7.32
C ILE A 203 -9.03 -12.61 8.07
N LEU A 204 -9.58 -12.70 9.29
CA LEU A 204 -9.47 -13.90 10.12
C LEU A 204 -10.13 -15.10 9.44
N ILE A 205 -11.36 -14.94 8.95
CA ILE A 205 -12.10 -16.01 8.27
C ILE A 205 -11.43 -16.38 6.95
N GLY A 206 -10.99 -15.40 6.15
CA GLY A 206 -10.27 -15.66 4.89
C GLY A 206 -8.97 -16.41 5.12
N THR A 207 -8.21 -16.03 6.16
CA THR A 207 -6.99 -16.72 6.55
C THR A 207 -7.30 -18.16 6.95
N LEU A 208 -8.26 -18.38 7.85
CA LEU A 208 -8.65 -19.72 8.29
C LEU A 208 -9.10 -20.61 7.13
N LEU A 209 -9.87 -20.05 6.19
CA LEU A 209 -10.30 -20.78 4.99
C LEU A 209 -9.11 -21.14 4.09
N ALA A 210 -8.18 -20.20 3.87
CA ALA A 210 -6.97 -20.45 3.08
C ALA A 210 -6.12 -21.59 3.68
N TRP A 211 -6.00 -21.65 5.01
CA TRP A 211 -5.33 -22.76 5.69
C TRP A 211 -6.13 -24.06 5.61
N SER A 212 -7.46 -24.01 5.75
CA SER A 212 -8.32 -25.19 5.66
C SER A 212 -8.31 -25.85 4.27
N GLY A 213 -8.05 -25.08 3.21
CA GLY A 213 -7.90 -25.61 1.85
C GLY A 213 -6.80 -26.69 1.74
N SER A 214 -5.77 -26.60 2.58
CA SER A 214 -4.73 -27.65 2.67
C SER A 214 -5.26 -29.01 3.12
N LEU A 215 -6.36 -29.05 3.88
CA LEU A 215 -7.01 -30.29 4.34
C LEU A 215 -7.84 -30.97 3.24
N PHE A 216 -8.30 -30.20 2.25
CA PHE A 216 -9.15 -30.68 1.15
C PHE A 216 -8.38 -30.97 -0.15
N GLY A 217 -7.04 -31.03 -0.09
CA GLY A 217 -6.20 -31.40 -1.24
C GLY A 217 -5.90 -30.28 -2.24
N ASN A 218 -6.29 -29.03 -1.95
CA ASN A 218 -5.91 -27.83 -2.70
C ASN A 218 -5.17 -26.85 -1.75
N PRO A 219 -3.89 -27.10 -1.44
CA PRO A 219 -3.13 -26.23 -0.55
C PRO A 219 -2.85 -24.89 -1.24
N VAL A 220 -3.71 -23.90 -0.97
CA VAL A 220 -3.46 -22.50 -1.32
C VAL A 220 -2.35 -21.91 -0.45
N MET A 221 -2.30 -22.30 0.83
CA MET A 221 -1.16 -22.09 1.72
C MET A 221 -0.39 -23.39 1.91
N ASP A 222 0.88 -23.37 1.50
CA ASP A 222 1.81 -24.48 1.65
C ASP A 222 2.76 -24.21 2.83
N SER A 223 2.60 -24.98 3.90
CA SER A 223 3.42 -24.86 5.12
C SER A 223 4.90 -25.16 4.85
N SER A 224 5.22 -25.93 3.82
CA SER A 224 6.61 -26.27 3.46
C SER A 224 7.40 -25.09 2.89
N ARG A 225 6.72 -24.04 2.39
CA ARG A 225 7.36 -22.84 1.84
C ARG A 225 7.57 -21.73 2.87
N ILE A 226 6.96 -21.84 4.05
CA ILE A 226 7.06 -20.83 5.11
C ILE A 226 8.47 -20.81 5.71
N LEU A 227 9.01 -21.97 6.08
CA LEU A 227 10.36 -22.06 6.67
C LEU A 227 11.47 -21.61 5.70
N PRO A 228 11.48 -22.02 4.41
CA PRO A 228 12.42 -21.49 3.42
C PRO A 228 12.25 -19.99 3.16
N ALA A 229 11.03 -19.47 3.12
CA ALA A 229 10.78 -18.04 2.91
C ALA A 229 11.26 -17.20 4.11
N VAL A 230 10.98 -17.65 5.34
CA VAL A 230 11.47 -17.01 6.57
C VAL A 230 12.99 -17.09 6.66
N ASN A 231 13.59 -18.25 6.37
CA ASN A 231 15.04 -18.40 6.36
C ASN A 231 15.70 -17.56 5.26
N SER A 232 15.06 -17.39 4.10
CA SER A 232 15.52 -16.49 3.03
C SER A 232 15.48 -15.03 3.46
N LEU A 233 14.42 -14.58 4.16
CA LEU A 233 14.34 -13.21 4.67
C LEU A 233 15.37 -12.94 5.79
N VAL A 234 15.62 -13.93 6.63
CA VAL A 234 16.65 -13.88 7.69
C VAL A 234 18.05 -13.90 7.08
N SER A 235 18.30 -14.74 6.08
CA SER A 235 19.60 -14.79 5.40
C SER A 235 19.85 -13.54 4.56
N ILE A 236 18.84 -12.95 3.92
CA ILE A 236 18.94 -11.62 3.27
C ILE A 236 19.29 -10.56 4.32
N SER A 237 18.64 -10.55 5.49
CA SER A 237 18.97 -9.61 6.58
C SER A 237 20.41 -9.78 7.08
N LEU A 238 20.87 -11.03 7.24
CA LEU A 238 22.24 -11.35 7.66
C LEU A 238 23.27 -11.01 6.56
N THR A 239 22.95 -11.23 5.28
CA THR A 239 23.81 -10.88 4.14
C THR A 239 23.91 -9.36 3.99
N CYS A 240 22.83 -8.62 4.23
CA CYS A 240 22.86 -7.16 4.32
C CYS A 240 23.72 -6.64 5.48
N GLN A 241 23.80 -7.36 6.60
CA GLN A 241 24.72 -7.04 7.70
C GLN A 241 26.18 -7.38 7.39
N GLN A 242 26.43 -8.37 6.52
CA GLN A 242 27.77 -8.84 6.16
C GLN A 242 28.31 -8.26 4.85
N ALA A 243 27.52 -7.47 4.11
CA ALA A 243 27.95 -6.83 2.88
C ALA A 243 29.16 -5.89 3.14
N PRO A 244 30.33 -6.15 2.52
CA PRO A 244 31.54 -5.37 2.73
C PRO A 244 31.37 -4.00 2.05
N GLY A 245 30.89 -3.01 2.80
CA GLY A 245 30.70 -1.66 2.24
C GLY A 245 30.16 -0.61 3.21
N MET A 246 29.49 -0.99 4.30
CA MET A 246 29.05 -0.02 5.31
C MET A 246 30.06 0.08 6.46
N ARG A 247 31.20 0.71 6.19
CA ARG A 247 32.04 1.28 7.26
C ARG A 247 31.33 2.52 7.83
N PRO A 248 31.01 2.58 9.14
CA PRO A 248 30.55 3.81 9.76
C PRO A 248 31.73 4.79 9.76
N GLY A 249 31.71 5.79 8.86
CA GLY A 249 32.77 6.81 8.76
C GLY A 249 33.09 7.39 7.38
N ALA A 250 32.44 6.94 6.29
CA ALA A 250 32.76 7.39 4.93
C ALA A 250 32.06 8.69 4.46
N TRP A 251 31.58 9.54 5.38
CA TRP A 251 31.11 10.91 5.07
C TRP A 251 32.16 11.95 5.47
N GLY A 252 33.35 11.82 4.90
CA GLY A 252 34.46 12.76 5.12
C GLY A 252 35.40 12.76 3.93
N GLY A 253 35.19 13.70 3.01
CA GLY A 253 36.10 14.06 1.93
C GLY A 253 35.88 15.54 1.56
N PRO A 254 36.93 16.30 1.24
CA PRO A 254 37.01 17.73 1.54
C PRO A 254 36.28 18.61 0.51
N ILE A 255 35.93 19.81 1.00
CA ILE A 255 35.55 21.07 0.33
C ILE A 255 35.65 21.07 -1.20
#